data_AF-A0A4P8J3F6-F1
#
_entry.id   AF-A0A4P8J3F6-F1
#
_cell.length_a   1.000
_cell.length_b   1.000
_cell.length_c   1.000
_cell.angle_alpha   90.00
_cell.angle_beta   90.00
_cell.angle_gamma   90.00
#
_symmetry.space_group_name_H-M   'P 1'
#
loop_
_entity.id
_entity.type
_entity.pdbx_description
1 polymer ?
#
loop_
_entity_poly.entity_id
_entity_poly.type
_entity_poly.pdbx_seq_one_letter_code
_entity_poly.pdbx_strand_id
1 'polypeptide(L)'
;MLNAPALPAIRAALARAPTSIVDRPVALDRELLAGTFGLRQAVRPTFYADVPVTAIVGLFHKAFAPDALTWRTLLDGVHGAGWGMDTLAYFESEIGDTHFPAPSAAYPLILRAYGGAVVCVNGMHRLVAGVCWLAAQQGPCAVLKKVELQNYAIKRSAVAVMADAMRRGERVDAAYNKDCQTVLIRVHTERDTRYWRVDGDTVEPVMVPGGWLDALRRRAGRPARVDVGLAWQPVSPTLIGALADDDWLRAQLDQPRYTEQPA
;
A
#
# COMPACT_ATOMS: atom_id res chain seq x y z
N MET A 1 -19.65 -8.70 29.80
CA MET A 1 -18.52 -9.03 28.90
C MET A 1 -19.12 -9.31 27.53
N LEU A 2 -18.82 -8.51 26.51
CA LEU A 2 -19.26 -8.83 25.15
C LEU A 2 -18.43 -10.02 24.66
N ASN A 3 -19.07 -11.15 24.41
CA ASN A 3 -18.43 -12.32 23.82
C ASN A 3 -17.83 -11.93 22.46
N ALA A 4 -16.52 -12.10 22.29
CA ALA A 4 -15.80 -11.78 21.05
C ALA A 4 -15.10 -13.04 20.50
N PRO A 5 -15.83 -14.11 20.13
CA PRO A 5 -15.22 -15.40 19.76
C PRO A 5 -14.41 -15.35 18.46
N ALA A 6 -14.64 -14.39 17.56
CA ALA A 6 -13.93 -14.34 16.29
C ALA A 6 -12.44 -14.01 16.45
N LEU A 7 -12.08 -13.01 17.26
CA LEU A 7 -10.68 -12.59 17.37
C LEU A 7 -9.75 -13.71 17.90
N PRO A 8 -10.11 -14.47 18.96
CA PRO A 8 -9.38 -15.67 19.35
C PRO A 8 -9.26 -16.71 18.22
N ALA A 9 -10.31 -16.93 17.42
CA ALA A 9 -10.24 -17.84 16.28
C ALA A 9 -9.26 -17.36 15.21
N ILE A 10 -9.22 -16.05 14.92
CA ILE A 10 -8.25 -15.46 13.99
C ILE A 10 -6.82 -15.63 14.51
N ARG A 11 -6.61 -15.33 15.80
CA ARG A 11 -5.29 -15.51 16.44
C ARG A 11 -4.83 -16.97 16.43
N ALA A 12 -5.74 -17.92 16.67
CA ALA A 12 -5.43 -19.35 16.58
C ALA A 12 -5.08 -19.77 15.15
N ALA A 13 -5.77 -19.22 14.14
CA ALA A 13 -5.51 -19.53 12.74
C ALA A 13 -4.16 -19.01 12.22
N LEU A 14 -3.59 -17.96 12.83
CA LEU A 14 -2.32 -17.35 12.43
C LEU A 14 -1.14 -18.33 12.36
N ALA A 15 -1.16 -19.42 13.14
CA ALA A 15 -0.12 -20.44 13.07
C ALA A 15 -0.02 -21.11 11.68
N ARG A 16 -1.10 -21.06 10.90
CA ARG A 16 -1.19 -21.61 9.54
C ARG A 16 -1.01 -20.57 8.44
N ALA A 17 -0.99 -19.27 8.80
CA ALA A 17 -0.89 -18.20 7.82
C ALA A 17 0.53 -18.13 7.23
N PRO A 18 0.68 -17.96 5.90
CA PRO A 18 1.99 -17.79 5.28
C PRO A 18 2.72 -16.58 5.86
N THR A 19 3.94 -16.78 6.35
CA THR A 19 4.80 -15.70 6.87
C THR A 19 5.09 -14.64 5.81
N SER A 20 5.13 -15.03 4.53
CA SER A 20 5.22 -14.11 3.38
C SER A 20 4.09 -13.09 3.29
N ILE A 21 2.95 -13.33 3.94
CA ILE A 21 1.85 -12.37 4.07
C ILE A 21 1.87 -11.72 5.45
N VAL A 22 1.77 -12.50 6.52
CA VAL A 22 1.50 -11.94 7.85
C VAL A 22 2.71 -11.29 8.52
N ASP A 23 3.93 -11.67 8.12
CA ASP A 23 5.18 -11.06 8.62
C ASP A 23 5.74 -10.02 7.62
N ARG A 24 4.98 -9.72 6.56
CA ARG A 24 5.32 -8.65 5.61
C ARG A 24 5.18 -7.27 6.27
N PRO A 25 6.09 -6.32 5.97
CA PRO A 25 5.97 -4.96 6.45
C PRO A 25 4.66 -4.28 6.05
N VAL A 26 4.11 -3.48 6.97
CA VAL A 26 2.94 -2.61 6.74
C VAL A 26 3.32 -1.19 7.05
N ALA A 27 3.09 -0.29 6.08
CA ALA A 27 3.39 1.11 6.23
C ALA A 27 2.14 1.95 6.53
N LEU A 28 2.35 3.17 7.01
CA LEU A 28 1.32 4.20 7.01
C LEU A 28 1.22 4.87 5.64
N ASP A 29 0.03 5.33 5.26
CA ASP A 29 -0.20 6.06 4.00
C ASP A 29 0.78 7.25 3.83
N ARG A 30 1.04 8.00 4.91
CA ARG A 30 2.04 9.08 4.93
C ARG A 30 3.49 8.62 4.68
N GLU A 31 3.80 7.36 5.00
CA GLU A 31 5.10 6.72 4.76
C GLU A 31 5.17 6.08 3.37
N LEU A 32 4.13 6.24 2.55
CA LEU A 32 4.03 5.74 1.18
C LEU A 32 3.81 6.86 0.16
N LEU A 33 3.65 8.11 0.61
CA LEU A 33 3.24 9.25 -0.21
C LEU A 33 4.04 9.38 -1.52
N ALA A 34 5.38 9.37 -1.45
CA ALA A 34 6.24 9.51 -2.63
C ALA A 34 6.09 8.36 -3.65
N GLY A 35 5.68 7.17 -3.22
CA GLY A 35 5.48 6.00 -4.09
C GLY A 35 4.02 5.70 -4.39
N THR A 36 3.06 6.45 -3.86
CA THR A 36 1.62 6.23 -4.07
C THR A 36 0.97 7.51 -4.59
N PHE A 37 0.50 8.37 -3.70
CA PHE A 37 -0.17 9.63 -4.02
C PHE A 37 0.68 10.53 -4.92
N GLY A 38 2.00 10.56 -4.73
CA GLY A 38 2.89 11.36 -5.58
C GLY A 38 3.12 10.82 -6.99
N LEU A 39 2.80 9.55 -7.22
CA LEU A 39 2.81 8.96 -8.55
C LEU A 39 1.44 9.02 -9.22
N ARG A 40 0.39 9.50 -8.55
CA ARG A 40 -0.96 9.54 -9.13
C ARG A 40 -1.01 10.47 -10.34
N GLN A 41 -1.84 10.09 -11.29
CA GLN A 41 -2.24 10.90 -12.43
C GLN A 41 -3.73 11.26 -12.27
N ALA A 42 -4.59 10.70 -13.12
CA ALA A 42 -6.04 10.91 -13.06
C ALA A 42 -6.71 9.98 -12.04
N VAL A 43 -7.73 10.52 -11.37
CA VAL A 43 -8.71 9.73 -10.60
C VAL A 43 -9.54 8.94 -11.59
N ARG A 44 -9.73 7.65 -11.34
CA ARG A 44 -10.66 6.79 -12.10
C ARG A 44 -11.95 6.60 -11.29
N PRO A 45 -13.07 6.25 -11.94
CA PRO A 45 -14.29 5.92 -11.23
C PRO A 45 -14.06 4.83 -10.18
N THR A 46 -14.71 4.98 -9.02
CA THR A 46 -14.77 3.94 -8.00
C THR A 46 -15.58 2.75 -8.53
N PHE A 47 -15.16 1.54 -8.19
CA PHE A 47 -15.84 0.31 -8.58
C PHE A 47 -15.57 -0.79 -7.55
N TYR A 48 -16.30 -1.90 -7.60
CA TYR A 48 -15.98 -3.07 -6.77
C TYR A 48 -14.93 -3.95 -7.43
N ALA A 49 -13.98 -4.43 -6.63
CA ALA A 49 -12.93 -5.34 -7.09
C ALA A 49 -12.63 -6.43 -6.07
N ASP A 50 -12.17 -7.58 -6.56
CA ASP A 50 -11.48 -8.58 -5.78
C ASP A 50 -10.03 -8.11 -5.55
N VAL A 51 -9.61 -7.96 -4.30
CA VAL A 51 -8.30 -7.42 -3.94
C VAL A 51 -7.44 -8.51 -3.31
N PRO A 52 -6.32 -8.90 -3.95
CA PRO A 52 -5.33 -9.78 -3.33
C PRO A 52 -4.83 -9.18 -2.02
N VAL A 53 -4.79 -9.95 -0.93
CA VAL A 53 -4.30 -9.42 0.36
C VAL A 53 -2.83 -9.01 0.30
N THR A 54 -2.08 -9.59 -0.65
CA THR A 54 -0.69 -9.23 -0.97
C THR A 54 -0.56 -7.87 -1.66
N ALA A 55 -1.60 -7.39 -2.36
CA ALA A 55 -1.61 -6.06 -2.97
C ALA A 55 -1.72 -4.94 -1.91
N ILE A 56 -2.21 -5.25 -0.72
CA ILE A 56 -2.45 -4.28 0.35
C ILE A 56 -1.14 -4.01 1.10
N VAL A 57 -0.59 -2.80 1.00
CA VAL A 57 0.75 -2.47 1.52
C VAL A 57 0.73 -1.49 2.69
N GLY A 58 -0.41 -0.85 2.96
CA GLY A 58 -0.48 0.15 4.01
C GLY A 58 -1.86 0.46 4.55
N LEU A 59 -1.85 1.19 5.66
CA LEU A 59 -3.02 1.67 6.39
C LEU A 59 -3.01 3.19 6.49
N PHE A 60 -4.19 3.82 6.51
CA PHE A 60 -4.28 5.24 6.81
C PHE A 60 -3.71 5.59 8.21
N HIS A 61 -4.01 4.75 9.21
CA HIS A 61 -3.43 4.87 10.56
C HIS A 61 -3.27 3.52 11.26
N LYS A 62 -2.40 3.46 12.27
CA LYS A 62 -2.23 2.31 13.19
C LYS A 62 -2.31 2.70 14.67
N ALA A 63 -3.20 3.65 15.02
CA ALA A 63 -3.31 4.17 16.38
C ALA A 63 -3.55 3.09 17.47
N PHE A 64 -4.13 1.95 17.11
CA PHE A 64 -4.35 0.80 17.99
C PHE A 64 -3.11 -0.08 18.21
N ALA A 65 -2.07 0.09 17.40
CA ALA A 65 -0.79 -0.60 17.51
C ALA A 65 0.34 0.27 16.90
N PRO A 66 0.74 1.37 17.56
CA PRO A 66 1.66 2.36 16.98
C PRO A 66 3.01 1.80 16.56
N ASP A 67 3.52 0.82 17.31
CA ASP A 67 4.86 0.24 17.10
C ASP A 67 4.85 -1.02 16.22
N ALA A 68 3.66 -1.50 15.83
CA ALA A 68 3.56 -2.68 14.99
C ALA A 68 4.12 -2.41 13.58
N LEU A 69 4.90 -3.37 13.07
CA LEU A 69 5.59 -3.27 11.77
C LEU A 69 5.04 -4.27 10.75
N THR A 70 4.30 -5.29 11.20
CA THR A 70 3.78 -6.38 10.37
C THR A 70 2.29 -6.59 10.57
N TRP A 71 1.63 -7.28 9.65
CA TRP A 71 0.22 -7.65 9.80
C TRP A 71 -0.03 -8.48 11.06
N ARG A 72 0.88 -9.41 11.38
CA ARG A 72 0.82 -10.23 12.60
C ARG A 72 0.82 -9.37 13.85
N THR A 73 1.81 -8.48 13.98
CA THR A 73 1.95 -7.60 15.16
C THR A 73 0.86 -6.54 15.24
N LEU A 74 0.27 -6.14 14.10
CA LEU A 74 -0.91 -5.27 14.09
C LEU A 74 -2.15 -5.97 14.69
N LEU A 75 -2.30 -7.28 14.48
CA LEU A 75 -3.44 -8.04 15.03
C LEU A 75 -3.45 -8.05 16.56
N ASP A 76 -2.28 -7.96 17.19
CA ASP A 76 -2.17 -7.95 18.65
C ASP A 76 -2.87 -6.73 19.27
N GLY A 77 -2.86 -5.58 18.58
CA GLY A 77 -3.56 -4.37 18.99
C GLY A 77 -5.05 -4.33 18.62
N VAL A 78 -5.58 -5.31 17.88
CA VAL A 78 -7.00 -5.38 17.57
C VAL A 78 -7.76 -5.90 18.79
N HIS A 79 -8.75 -5.14 19.27
CA HIS A 79 -9.56 -5.52 20.44
C HIS A 79 -10.70 -6.50 20.12
N GLY A 80 -11.27 -6.44 18.91
CA GLY A 80 -12.34 -7.33 18.47
C GLY A 80 -13.67 -7.23 19.26
N ALA A 81 -13.91 -6.09 19.95
CA ALA A 81 -15.09 -5.93 20.78
C ALA A 81 -16.39 -6.10 19.96
N GLY A 82 -17.23 -7.05 20.36
CA GLY A 82 -18.49 -7.36 19.70
C GLY A 82 -18.35 -8.21 18.42
N TRP A 83 -17.18 -8.77 18.13
CA TRP A 83 -16.98 -9.58 16.92
C TRP A 83 -17.44 -11.02 17.15
N GLY A 84 -18.61 -11.35 16.60
CA GLY A 84 -19.17 -12.69 16.53
C GLY A 84 -18.58 -13.51 15.38
N MET A 85 -19.02 -14.76 15.24
CA MET A 85 -18.57 -15.64 14.14
C MET A 85 -18.98 -15.16 12.75
N ASP A 86 -20.04 -14.35 12.68
CA ASP A 86 -20.46 -13.60 11.49
C ASP A 86 -19.37 -12.66 10.94
N THR A 87 -18.46 -12.18 11.80
CA THR A 87 -17.26 -11.43 11.37
C THR A 87 -16.34 -12.27 10.47
N LEU A 88 -16.21 -13.57 10.74
CA LEU A 88 -15.40 -14.45 9.90
C LEU A 88 -16.09 -14.70 8.55
N ALA A 89 -17.40 -14.93 8.59
CA ALA A 89 -18.21 -15.06 7.37
C ALA A 89 -18.14 -13.80 6.49
N TYR A 90 -18.14 -12.60 7.10
CA TYR A 90 -17.95 -11.33 6.40
C TYR A 90 -16.64 -11.27 5.62
N PHE A 91 -15.53 -11.78 6.18
CA PHE A 91 -14.25 -11.77 5.47
C PHE A 91 -14.24 -12.73 4.27
N GLU A 92 -15.00 -13.82 4.35
CA GLU A 92 -15.06 -14.86 3.31
C GLU A 92 -16.10 -14.56 2.21
N SER A 93 -17.04 -13.64 2.48
CA SER A 93 -18.10 -13.22 1.56
C SER A 93 -17.65 -12.13 0.57
N GLU A 94 -18.50 -11.87 -0.42
CA GLU A 94 -18.44 -10.63 -1.21
C GLU A 94 -18.87 -9.45 -0.33
N ILE A 95 -17.98 -8.48 -0.09
CA ILE A 95 -18.20 -7.40 0.88
C ILE A 95 -19.28 -6.42 0.39
N GLY A 96 -19.13 -5.86 -0.81
CA GLY A 96 -20.05 -4.88 -1.39
C GLY A 96 -20.36 -3.74 -0.41
N ASP A 97 -21.64 -3.39 -0.29
CA ASP A 97 -22.15 -2.42 0.69
C ASP A 97 -22.45 -3.01 2.08
N THR A 98 -22.07 -4.28 2.31
CA THR A 98 -22.36 -4.96 3.57
C THR A 98 -21.63 -4.28 4.70
N HIS A 99 -22.39 -3.93 5.75
CA HIS A 99 -21.83 -3.39 6.97
C HIS A 99 -21.04 -4.47 7.69
N PHE A 100 -19.92 -4.08 8.29
CA PHE A 100 -19.16 -5.02 9.11
C PHE A 100 -19.98 -5.36 10.36
N PRO A 101 -20.13 -6.64 10.73
CA PRO A 101 -21.03 -7.07 11.79
C PRO A 101 -20.43 -6.81 13.19
N ALA A 102 -20.27 -5.54 13.53
CA ALA A 102 -19.88 -5.10 14.87
C ALA A 102 -20.61 -3.79 15.23
N PRO A 103 -21.00 -3.59 16.51
CA PRO A 103 -21.89 -2.49 16.92
C PRO A 103 -21.41 -1.07 16.58
N SER A 104 -20.10 -0.85 16.45
CA SER A 104 -19.50 0.45 16.18
C SER A 104 -18.91 0.60 14.77
N ALA A 105 -19.12 -0.40 13.91
CA ALA A 105 -18.58 -0.34 12.56
C ALA A 105 -19.48 0.50 11.65
N ALA A 106 -18.93 1.62 11.18
CA ALA A 106 -19.57 2.46 10.20
C ALA A 106 -18.99 2.18 8.80
N TYR A 107 -19.87 2.26 7.80
CA TYR A 107 -19.56 2.20 6.37
C TYR A 107 -18.98 0.87 5.84
N PRO A 108 -19.15 0.58 4.54
CA PRO A 108 -18.44 -0.49 3.85
C PRO A 108 -16.91 -0.32 3.87
N LEU A 109 -16.17 -1.38 3.55
CA LEU A 109 -14.71 -1.33 3.46
C LEU A 109 -14.27 -0.63 2.18
N ILE A 110 -13.50 0.44 2.33
CA ILE A 110 -13.01 1.27 1.22
C ILE A 110 -11.49 1.18 1.16
N LEU A 111 -10.99 0.85 -0.03
CA LEU A 111 -9.58 0.77 -0.34
C LEU A 111 -9.21 1.76 -1.46
N ARG A 112 -7.93 2.16 -1.51
CA ARG A 112 -7.37 2.95 -2.60
C ARG A 112 -6.29 2.17 -3.33
N ALA A 113 -6.41 2.05 -4.64
CA ALA A 113 -5.39 1.47 -5.51
C ALA A 113 -4.58 2.56 -6.21
N TYR A 114 -3.26 2.41 -6.18
CA TYR A 114 -2.29 3.17 -6.96
C TYR A 114 -1.56 2.18 -7.86
N GLY A 115 -2.08 1.96 -9.08
CA GLY A 115 -1.71 0.76 -9.84
C GLY A 115 -1.99 -0.50 -9.02
N GLY A 116 -1.04 -1.42 -8.92
CA GLY A 116 -1.23 -2.67 -8.17
C GLY A 116 -1.16 -2.54 -6.64
N ALA A 117 -0.66 -1.42 -6.10
CA ALA A 117 -0.50 -1.22 -4.67
C ALA A 117 -1.77 -0.64 -4.03
N VAL A 118 -2.20 -1.23 -2.91
CA VAL A 118 -3.46 -0.88 -2.23
C VAL A 118 -3.22 -0.38 -0.81
N VAL A 119 -3.93 0.69 -0.43
CA VAL A 119 -3.93 1.27 0.91
C VAL A 119 -5.35 1.30 1.48
N CYS A 120 -5.47 1.01 2.77
CA CYS A 120 -6.73 1.06 3.49
C CYS A 120 -7.16 2.49 3.83
N VAL A 121 -8.40 2.86 3.46
CA VAL A 121 -8.98 4.17 3.79
C VAL A 121 -9.72 4.14 5.12
N ASN A 122 -10.51 3.08 5.36
CA ASN A 122 -11.31 2.94 6.56
C ASN A 122 -11.30 1.50 7.10
N GLY A 123 -11.71 1.32 8.35
CA GLY A 123 -11.85 -0.03 8.92
C GLY A 123 -10.52 -0.77 9.11
N MET A 124 -9.45 -0.08 9.49
CA MET A 124 -8.11 -0.67 9.68
C MET A 124 -8.11 -1.91 10.59
N HIS A 125 -8.90 -1.91 11.67
CA HIS A 125 -9.04 -3.09 12.54
C HIS A 125 -9.61 -4.30 11.80
N ARG A 126 -10.74 -4.13 11.08
CA ARG A 126 -11.37 -5.22 10.32
C ARG A 126 -10.47 -5.67 9.18
N LEU A 127 -9.74 -4.76 8.54
CA LEU A 127 -8.83 -5.13 7.46
C LEU A 127 -7.66 -5.97 7.97
N VAL A 128 -7.01 -5.57 9.06
CA VAL A 128 -5.90 -6.35 9.66
C VAL A 128 -6.37 -7.76 10.00
N ALA A 129 -7.52 -7.88 10.64
CA ALA A 129 -8.13 -9.15 10.96
C ALA A 129 -8.47 -9.98 9.71
N GLY A 130 -9.06 -9.35 8.68
CA GLY A 130 -9.40 -9.99 7.42
C GLY A 130 -8.18 -10.50 6.67
N VAL A 131 -7.10 -9.70 6.59
CA VAL A 131 -5.83 -10.13 5.98
C VAL A 131 -5.26 -11.34 6.70
N CYS A 132 -5.19 -11.31 8.04
CA CYS A 132 -4.68 -12.42 8.84
C CYS A 132 -5.55 -13.69 8.70
N TRP A 133 -6.88 -13.54 8.76
CA TRP A 133 -7.81 -14.64 8.62
C TRP A 133 -7.74 -15.27 7.24
N LEU A 134 -7.89 -14.46 6.18
CA LEU A 134 -7.90 -14.96 4.80
C LEU A 134 -6.55 -15.56 4.41
N ALA A 135 -5.43 -14.98 4.85
CA ALA A 135 -4.11 -15.59 4.65
C ALA A 135 -4.03 -16.99 5.29
N ALA A 136 -4.61 -17.18 6.47
CA ALA A 136 -4.65 -18.47 7.15
C ALA A 136 -5.57 -19.51 6.47
N GLN A 137 -6.65 -19.08 5.82
CA GLN A 137 -7.61 -19.99 5.18
C GLN A 137 -7.28 -20.28 3.71
N GLN A 138 -6.79 -19.28 2.98
CA GLN A 138 -6.63 -19.31 1.52
C GLN A 138 -5.16 -19.29 1.06
N GLY A 139 -4.22 -19.07 1.99
CA GLY A 139 -2.79 -19.07 1.68
C GLY A 139 -2.35 -17.89 0.80
N PRO A 140 -1.33 -18.08 -0.06
CA PRO A 140 -0.74 -17.01 -0.88
C PRO A 140 -1.70 -16.29 -1.83
N CYS A 141 -2.79 -16.98 -2.24
CA CYS A 141 -3.79 -16.45 -3.16
C CYS A 141 -5.00 -15.84 -2.44
N ALA A 142 -4.85 -15.50 -1.15
CA ALA A 142 -5.93 -14.92 -0.36
C ALA A 142 -6.44 -13.60 -0.95
N VAL A 143 -7.76 -13.46 -1.02
CA VAL A 143 -8.45 -12.34 -1.68
C VAL A 143 -9.60 -11.84 -0.81
N LEU A 144 -9.72 -10.53 -0.68
CA LEU A 144 -10.94 -9.86 -0.24
C LEU A 144 -11.85 -9.64 -1.45
N LYS A 145 -13.09 -10.12 -1.39
CA LYS A 145 -13.99 -10.10 -2.55
C LYS A 145 -14.92 -8.89 -2.55
N LYS A 146 -15.18 -8.34 -3.75
CA LYS A 146 -16.15 -7.25 -3.98
C LYS A 146 -15.93 -6.05 -3.03
N VAL A 147 -14.71 -5.56 -2.91
CA VAL A 147 -14.38 -4.39 -2.07
C VAL A 147 -14.50 -3.11 -2.88
N GLU A 148 -15.04 -2.05 -2.28
CA GLU A 148 -15.05 -0.73 -2.90
C GLU A 148 -13.60 -0.24 -3.10
N LEU A 149 -13.23 0.03 -4.34
CA LEU A 149 -11.88 0.41 -4.72
C LEU A 149 -11.86 1.76 -5.44
N GLN A 150 -11.22 2.73 -4.80
CA GLN A 150 -10.88 4.02 -5.39
C GLN A 150 -9.57 3.87 -6.18
N ASN A 151 -9.63 3.94 -7.50
CA ASN A 151 -8.50 3.65 -8.37
C ASN A 151 -7.85 4.93 -8.92
N TYR A 152 -6.52 5.00 -8.84
CA TYR A 152 -5.71 6.04 -9.45
C TYR A 152 -4.78 5.45 -10.50
N ALA A 153 -4.81 6.03 -11.71
CA ALA A 153 -3.72 5.82 -12.65
C ALA A 153 -2.42 6.36 -12.05
N ILE A 154 -1.29 5.71 -12.37
CA ILE A 154 0.03 6.09 -11.87
C ILE A 154 1.03 6.27 -12.99
N LYS A 155 2.09 7.04 -12.72
CA LYS A 155 3.22 7.26 -13.62
C LYS A 155 4.01 5.97 -13.83
N ARG A 156 3.72 5.23 -14.90
CA ARG A 156 4.24 3.86 -15.12
C ARG A 156 5.74 3.84 -15.38
N SER A 157 6.25 4.83 -16.10
CA SER A 157 7.69 4.97 -16.36
C SER A 157 8.49 5.14 -15.05
N ALA A 158 7.92 5.84 -14.07
CA ALA A 158 8.54 6.01 -12.76
C ALA A 158 8.58 4.68 -11.99
N VAL A 159 7.47 3.93 -12.01
CA VAL A 159 7.42 2.57 -11.42
C VAL A 159 8.42 1.65 -12.08
N ALA A 160 8.56 1.69 -13.41
CA ALA A 160 9.52 0.86 -14.14
C ALA A 160 10.96 1.10 -13.68
N VAL A 161 11.37 2.37 -13.52
CA VAL A 161 12.70 2.72 -12.98
C VAL A 161 12.90 2.17 -11.57
N MET A 162 11.91 2.30 -10.70
CA MET A 162 12.01 1.78 -9.32
C MET A 162 12.07 0.25 -9.29
N ALA A 163 11.26 -0.42 -10.11
CA ALA A 163 11.22 -1.88 -10.23
C ALA A 163 12.53 -2.45 -10.79
N ASP A 164 13.10 -1.79 -11.80
CA ASP A 164 14.42 -2.14 -12.34
C ASP A 164 15.53 -2.00 -11.30
N ALA A 165 15.51 -0.91 -10.52
CA ALA A 165 16.45 -0.71 -9.42
C ALA A 165 16.31 -1.78 -8.33
N MET A 166 15.08 -2.07 -7.90
CA MET A 166 14.79 -3.11 -6.93
C MET A 166 15.27 -4.49 -7.40
N ARG A 167 15.06 -4.85 -8.68
CA ARG A 167 15.54 -6.11 -9.26
C ARG A 167 17.06 -6.25 -9.22
N ARG A 168 17.79 -5.13 -9.29
CA ARG A 168 19.25 -5.09 -9.14
C ARG A 168 19.72 -5.05 -7.68
N GLY A 169 18.80 -5.14 -6.71
CA GLY A 169 19.12 -5.04 -5.28
C GLY A 169 19.47 -3.64 -4.81
N GLU A 170 19.10 -2.61 -5.58
CA GLU A 170 19.45 -1.21 -5.31
C GLU A 170 18.39 -0.57 -4.40
N ARG A 171 18.81 0.36 -3.54
CA ARG A 171 17.89 1.13 -2.70
C ARG A 171 17.28 2.27 -3.50
N VAL A 172 15.96 2.45 -3.38
CA VAL A 172 15.22 3.52 -4.03
C VAL A 172 14.70 4.52 -2.99
N ASP A 173 14.93 5.82 -3.23
CA ASP A 173 14.18 6.88 -2.58
C ASP A 173 13.49 7.74 -3.65
N ALA A 174 12.33 8.28 -3.32
CA ALA A 174 11.59 9.22 -4.17
C ALA A 174 11.40 10.56 -3.43
N ALA A 175 11.44 11.66 -4.18
CA ALA A 175 11.19 12.99 -3.66
C ALA A 175 9.87 13.53 -4.18
N TYR A 176 9.08 14.13 -3.30
CA TYR A 176 7.86 14.83 -3.65
C TYR A 176 7.92 16.32 -3.29
N ASN A 177 7.19 17.13 -4.06
CA ASN A 177 7.07 18.57 -3.87
C ASN A 177 5.90 18.94 -2.94
N LYS A 178 5.68 20.24 -2.70
CA LYS A 178 4.58 20.76 -1.87
C LYS A 178 3.17 20.34 -2.34
N ASP A 179 3.02 20.07 -3.64
CA ASP A 179 1.77 19.61 -4.25
C ASP A 179 1.62 18.08 -4.15
N CYS A 180 2.48 17.46 -3.34
CA CYS A 180 2.57 16.02 -3.12
C CYS A 180 2.83 15.22 -4.39
N GLN A 181 3.44 15.82 -5.42
CA GLN A 181 3.82 15.12 -6.65
C GLN A 181 5.26 14.64 -6.56
N THR A 182 5.49 13.37 -6.94
CA THR A 182 6.82 12.81 -7.08
C THR A 182 7.49 13.39 -8.32
N VAL A 183 8.64 14.02 -8.09
CA VAL A 183 9.40 14.80 -9.09
C VAL A 183 10.82 14.29 -9.29
N LEU A 184 11.36 13.52 -8.33
CA LEU A 184 12.67 12.90 -8.45
C LEU A 184 12.63 11.47 -7.91
N ILE A 185 13.42 10.61 -8.53
CA ILE A 185 13.80 9.31 -8.01
C ILE A 185 15.31 9.31 -7.88
N ARG A 186 15.83 8.75 -6.78
CA ARG A 186 17.25 8.45 -6.65
C ARG A 186 17.43 6.99 -6.30
N VAL A 187 18.45 6.40 -6.89
CA VAL A 187 18.79 5.00 -6.71
C VAL A 187 20.21 4.91 -6.20
N HIS A 188 20.38 4.23 -5.08
CA HIS A 188 21.66 4.06 -4.41
C HIS A 188 22.22 2.68 -4.67
N THR A 189 23.50 2.67 -5.02
CA THR A 189 24.37 1.50 -5.00
C THR A 189 25.40 1.67 -3.88
N GLU A 190 26.26 0.69 -3.65
CA GLU A 190 27.38 0.84 -2.69
C GLU A 190 28.37 1.95 -3.09
N ARG A 191 28.45 2.31 -4.38
CA ARG A 191 29.50 3.17 -4.93
C ARG A 191 28.99 4.50 -5.48
N ASP A 192 27.72 4.57 -5.85
CA ASP A 192 27.17 5.70 -6.59
C ASP A 192 25.67 5.91 -6.33
N THR A 193 25.20 7.14 -6.55
CA THR A 193 23.79 7.54 -6.53
C THR A 193 23.39 8.10 -7.88
N ARG A 194 22.43 7.46 -8.54
CA ARG A 194 21.87 7.91 -9.82
C ARG A 194 20.51 8.58 -9.59
N TYR A 195 20.17 9.52 -10.46
CA TYR A 195 18.96 10.32 -10.33
C TYR A 195 18.13 10.29 -11.60
N TRP A 196 16.82 10.34 -11.43
CA TRP A 196 15.86 10.52 -12.51
C TRP A 196 14.91 11.65 -12.15
N ARG A 197 14.65 12.51 -13.14
CA ARG A 197 13.57 13.50 -13.07
C ARG A 197 12.28 12.85 -13.53
N VAL A 198 11.19 13.12 -12.81
CA VAL A 198 9.85 12.66 -13.13
C VAL A 198 9.01 13.88 -13.50
N ASP A 199 8.55 13.94 -14.75
CA ASP A 199 7.67 15.00 -15.27
C ASP A 199 6.50 14.37 -16.05
N GLY A 200 5.28 14.54 -15.54
CA GLY A 200 4.14 13.78 -16.05
C GLY A 200 4.41 12.28 -16.00
N ASP A 201 4.28 11.58 -17.13
CA ASP A 201 4.66 10.16 -17.28
C ASP A 201 6.07 9.95 -17.85
N THR A 202 6.79 11.03 -18.10
CA THR A 202 8.16 11.00 -18.63
C THR A 202 9.16 10.90 -17.49
N VAL A 203 10.16 10.06 -17.66
CA VAL A 203 11.24 9.87 -16.68
C VAL A 203 12.59 9.90 -17.38
N GLU A 204 13.44 10.83 -16.97
CA GLU A 204 14.73 11.09 -17.63
C GLU A 204 15.89 10.98 -16.63
N PRO A 205 16.99 10.27 -16.98
CA PRO A 205 18.17 10.24 -16.14
C PRO A 205 18.82 11.64 -16.08
N VAL A 206 19.26 12.04 -14.90
CA VAL A 206 19.98 13.31 -14.70
C VAL A 206 21.28 13.05 -13.94
N MET A 207 22.37 13.68 -14.38
CA MET A 207 23.71 13.47 -13.83
C MET A 207 23.76 13.69 -12.31
N VAL A 208 23.40 14.90 -11.88
CA VAL A 208 23.20 15.28 -10.48
C VAL A 208 22.22 16.45 -10.49
N PRO A 209 21.06 16.37 -9.82
CA PRO A 209 20.15 17.48 -9.72
C PRO A 209 20.88 18.71 -9.15
N GLY A 210 20.86 19.84 -9.85
CA GLY A 210 21.45 21.11 -9.41
C GLY A 210 22.91 21.39 -9.84
N GLY A 211 23.54 20.47 -10.60
CA GLY A 211 24.88 20.68 -11.16
C GLY A 211 26.03 20.52 -10.15
N TRP A 212 27.24 20.95 -10.56
CA TRP A 212 28.48 20.67 -9.81
C TRP A 212 28.55 21.33 -8.43
N LEU A 213 27.97 22.52 -8.26
CA LEU A 213 27.90 23.21 -6.97
C LEU A 213 27.08 22.42 -5.96
N ASP A 214 25.95 21.87 -6.39
CA ASP A 214 25.09 21.05 -5.55
C ASP A 214 25.70 19.66 -5.29
N ALA A 215 26.46 19.10 -6.24
CA ALA A 215 27.28 17.92 -5.99
C ALA A 215 28.33 18.15 -4.89
N LEU A 216 29.00 19.30 -4.90
CA LEU A 216 29.99 19.68 -3.89
C LEU A 216 29.34 19.90 -2.52
N ARG A 217 28.15 20.51 -2.48
CA ARG A 217 27.35 20.64 -1.24
C ARG A 217 27.00 19.29 -0.64
N ARG A 218 26.53 18.34 -1.46
CA ARG A 218 26.22 16.97 -1.01
C ARG A 218 27.46 16.27 -0.45
N ARG A 219 28.63 16.39 -1.11
CA ARG A 219 29.92 15.88 -0.59
C ARG A 219 30.31 16.50 0.75
N ALA A 220 29.97 17.76 0.97
CA ALA A 220 30.21 18.46 2.24
C ALA A 220 29.09 18.22 3.29
N GLY A 221 28.19 17.24 3.07
CA GLY A 221 27.08 16.93 3.98
C GLY A 221 25.98 18.00 4.03
N ARG A 222 25.95 18.93 3.07
CA ARG A 222 24.95 20.00 2.97
C ARG A 222 23.87 19.65 1.94
N PRO A 223 22.59 20.00 2.18
CA PRO A 223 21.54 19.85 1.18
C PRO A 223 21.88 20.65 -0.09
N ALA A 224 21.63 20.04 -1.25
CA ALA A 224 21.67 20.76 -2.52
C ALA A 224 20.54 21.79 -2.57
N ARG A 225 20.72 22.87 -3.34
CA ARG A 225 19.68 23.90 -3.49
C ARG A 225 18.43 23.34 -4.15
N VAL A 226 18.58 22.41 -5.09
CA VAL A 226 17.44 21.72 -5.70
C VAL A 226 16.70 20.77 -4.77
N ASP A 227 17.29 20.40 -3.64
CA ASP A 227 16.63 19.57 -2.62
C ASP A 227 15.78 20.45 -1.67
N VAL A 228 15.89 21.78 -1.74
CA VAL A 228 15.12 22.72 -0.90
C VAL A 228 13.64 22.65 -1.28
N GLY A 229 12.80 22.29 -0.31
CA GLY A 229 11.36 22.13 -0.49
C GLY A 229 10.94 20.76 -1.02
N LEU A 230 11.89 19.82 -1.18
CA LEU A 230 11.59 18.43 -1.49
C LEU A 230 11.64 17.58 -0.23
N ALA A 231 10.62 16.74 -0.05
CA ALA A 231 10.62 15.71 0.97
C ALA A 231 11.04 14.38 0.33
N TRP A 232 12.16 13.83 0.82
CA TRP A 232 12.68 12.53 0.37
C TRP A 232 12.14 11.41 1.24
N GLN A 233 11.72 10.34 0.60
CA GLN A 233 11.14 9.19 1.27
C GLN A 233 11.70 7.89 0.68
N PRO A 234 12.16 6.94 1.52
CA PRO A 234 12.52 5.62 1.03
C PRO A 234 11.28 4.92 0.46
N VAL A 235 11.44 4.25 -0.68
CA VAL A 235 10.37 3.44 -1.30
C VAL A 235 10.73 1.98 -1.05
N SER A 236 9.93 1.28 -0.24
CA SER A 236 10.25 -0.09 0.17
C SER A 236 10.13 -1.07 -1.02
N PRO A 237 10.92 -2.16 -1.04
CA PRO A 237 10.76 -3.22 -2.04
C PRO A 237 9.32 -3.79 -2.08
N THR A 238 8.67 -3.91 -0.92
CA THR A 238 7.27 -4.35 -0.83
C THR A 238 6.33 -3.42 -1.61
N LEU A 239 6.50 -2.11 -1.47
CA LEU A 239 5.70 -1.13 -2.20
C LEU A 239 6.01 -1.19 -3.70
N ILE A 240 7.30 -1.21 -4.09
CA ILE A 240 7.71 -1.25 -5.50
C ILE A 240 7.17 -2.51 -6.19
N GLY A 241 7.27 -3.66 -5.53
CA GLY A 241 6.71 -4.92 -6.02
C GLY A 241 5.21 -4.81 -6.25
N ALA A 242 4.45 -4.30 -5.28
CA ALA A 242 3.01 -4.13 -5.42
C ALA A 242 2.62 -3.10 -6.49
N LEU A 243 3.37 -2.00 -6.65
CA LEU A 243 3.13 -1.01 -7.70
C LEU A 243 3.32 -1.61 -9.10
N ALA A 244 4.33 -2.47 -9.26
CA ALA A 244 4.68 -3.10 -10.51
C ALA A 244 3.76 -4.28 -10.87
N ASP A 245 3.18 -4.95 -9.87
CA ASP A 245 2.24 -6.06 -10.03
C ASP A 245 0.79 -5.54 -10.09
N ASP A 246 0.42 -4.88 -11.20
CA ASP A 246 -0.92 -4.34 -11.44
C ASP A 246 -1.79 -5.22 -12.34
N ASP A 247 -1.37 -6.45 -12.66
CA ASP A 247 -2.09 -7.36 -13.55
C ASP A 247 -3.46 -7.76 -12.98
N TRP A 248 -3.55 -7.99 -11.66
CA TRP A 248 -4.82 -8.30 -10.98
C TRP A 248 -5.85 -7.17 -11.11
N LEU A 249 -5.38 -5.92 -11.15
CA LEU A 249 -6.23 -4.74 -11.30
C LEU A 249 -6.62 -4.56 -12.76
N ARG A 250 -5.67 -4.67 -13.68
CA ARG A 250 -5.94 -4.57 -15.13
C ARG A 250 -6.96 -5.62 -15.58
N ALA A 251 -6.80 -6.87 -15.17
CA ALA A 251 -7.72 -7.94 -15.53
C ALA A 251 -9.18 -7.61 -15.14
N GLN A 252 -9.40 -7.00 -13.98
CA GLN A 252 -10.73 -6.61 -13.51
C GLN A 252 -11.25 -5.31 -14.12
N LEU A 253 -10.38 -4.44 -14.63
CA LEU A 253 -10.80 -3.26 -15.40
C LEU A 253 -11.18 -3.64 -16.83
N ASP A 254 -10.43 -4.56 -17.44
CA ASP A 254 -10.66 -5.05 -18.79
C ASP A 254 -11.87 -6.00 -18.85
N GLN A 255 -12.08 -6.79 -17.78
CA GLN A 255 -13.21 -7.70 -17.63
C GLN A 255 -13.84 -7.55 -16.24
N PRO A 256 -14.68 -6.52 -16.02
CA PRO A 256 -15.31 -6.28 -14.73
C PRO A 256 -16.21 -7.44 -14.30
N ARG A 257 -15.90 -8.04 -13.16
CA ARG A 257 -16.73 -9.07 -12.53
C ARG A 257 -18.01 -8.47 -11.92
N TYR A 258 -17.91 -7.27 -11.37
CA TYR A 258 -19.00 -6.57 -10.70
C TYR A 258 -19.41 -5.35 -11.52
N THR A 259 -20.67 -5.29 -11.94
CA THR A 259 -21.22 -4.20 -12.75
C THR A 259 -21.98 -3.15 -11.93
N GLU A 260 -22.26 -3.47 -10.67
CA GLU A 260 -22.85 -2.56 -9.69
C GLU A 260 -21.88 -1.42 -9.35
N GLN A 261 -22.43 -0.22 -9.10
CA GLN A 261 -21.64 0.90 -8.61
C GLN A 261 -21.71 0.97 -7.09
N PRO A 262 -20.60 1.32 -6.41
CA PRO A 262 -20.61 1.63 -4.99
C PRO A 262 -21.58 2.77 -4.65
N ALA A 263 -22.21 2.67 -3.47
CA ALA A 263 -23.21 3.60 -2.96
C ALA A 263 -22.67 5.01 -2.65
#